data_AF-A0A9P4WKC4-F1
#
_entry.id   AF-A0A9P4WKC4-F1
#
_cell.length_a   1.000
_cell.length_b   1.000
_cell.length_c   1.000
_cell.angle_alpha   90.00
_cell.angle_beta   90.00
_cell.angle_gamma   90.00
#
_symmetry.space_group_name_H-M   'P 1'
#
loop_
_entity.id
_entity.type
_entity.pdbx_description
1 polymer ?
#
loop_
_entity_poly.entity_id
_entity_poly.type
_entity_poly.pdbx_seq_one_letter_code
_entity_poly.pdbx_strand_id
1 'polypeptide(L)'
;MPNVNNMTQCALLIAAGLQDLVLVADSDAYIERQASYWAANVPLRPTCIVQPRTTDEVSQVVEILADADGLLALRSGGHTQWAGSNDVHNGVTIDLGRMIDVTYDAHSGLASLQPGPKWADVYFQLLEHRVCVTGGREGNVGVVGFLTRGGNSYYAGLHGLGCDNVANFEVVLANGDIINANATSHSDLWTALKGGSGNFGIVTRFDISEGDRLAELTVDFTNTNHKNPETAFILNHSYNAASGSDVLVAHIVVDIDGTANPMAFDEILKVPVVLNDVSTRSMANMSASYNLPRHQQQVWFSLTFKNDARVIKKATELHDDLVNELKIVLPIGNFSTQCLFQPMPTLFAEHSVRRGGNILGLDQVKENTLLWLLVGSTQTVKESEVMRAKITALKNALEEFTRREDLNVDWQYLNYVDETQQPLESYGNENVAFLRAVAKKHDSTGIFQNKFMLFFPLA
;
A
#
# COMPACT_ATOMS: atom_id res chain seq x y z
N MET A 1 8.36 9.93 56.41
CA MET A 1 8.57 9.61 54.99
C MET A 1 9.85 8.81 54.90
N PRO A 2 9.85 7.58 54.35
CA PRO A 2 11.09 6.82 54.18
C PRO A 2 12.02 7.59 53.24
N ASN A 3 13.32 7.52 53.53
CA ASN A 3 14.37 8.19 52.76
C ASN A 3 14.42 7.56 51.35
N VAL A 4 14.07 8.32 50.31
CA VAL A 4 13.96 7.83 48.92
C VAL A 4 15.29 7.26 48.41
N ASN A 5 16.42 7.72 48.94
CA ASN A 5 17.79 7.35 48.57
C ASN A 5 18.22 5.90 48.92
N ASN A 6 17.31 5.02 49.35
CA ASN A 6 17.65 3.63 49.70
C ASN A 6 16.64 2.61 49.16
N MET A 7 15.73 3.02 48.27
CA MET A 7 14.76 2.13 47.63
C MET A 7 15.37 1.51 46.37
N THR A 8 15.09 0.23 46.13
CA THR A 8 15.45 -0.42 44.86
C THR A 8 14.65 0.19 43.71
N GLN A 9 15.17 0.13 42.48
CA GLN A 9 14.48 0.61 41.27
C GLN A 9 13.03 0.09 41.17
N CYS A 10 12.80 -1.19 41.50
CA CYS A 10 11.46 -1.78 41.54
C CYS A 10 10.55 -1.18 42.62
N ALA A 11 11.10 -0.88 43.80
CA ALA A 11 10.35 -0.25 44.88
C ALA A 11 9.97 1.20 44.54
N LEU A 12 10.83 1.92 43.79
CA LEU A 12 10.51 3.25 43.28
C LEU A 12 9.31 3.23 42.33
N LEU A 13 9.29 2.29 41.37
CA LEU A 13 8.16 2.09 40.46
C LEU A 13 6.86 1.78 41.20
N ILE A 14 6.91 0.87 42.18
CA ILE A 14 5.75 0.52 43.01
C ILE A 14 5.27 1.71 43.85
N ALA A 15 6.20 2.46 44.46
CA ALA A 15 5.86 3.64 45.25
C ALA A 15 5.23 4.76 44.42
N ALA A 16 5.55 4.84 43.13
CA ALA A 16 4.96 5.76 42.17
C ALA A 16 3.58 5.31 41.64
N GLY A 17 3.04 4.18 42.11
CA GLY A 17 1.73 3.68 41.69
C GLY A 17 1.76 2.82 40.43
N LEU A 18 2.93 2.38 39.97
CA LEU A 18 3.11 1.55 38.77
C LEU A 18 3.14 0.04 39.06
N GLN A 19 2.67 -0.39 40.24
CA GLN A 19 2.74 -1.80 40.67
C GLN A 19 2.09 -2.77 39.66
N ASP A 20 1.04 -2.35 38.95
CA ASP A 20 0.33 -3.18 37.97
C ASP A 20 1.13 -3.41 36.68
N LEU A 21 2.24 -2.68 36.51
CA LEU A 21 3.19 -2.84 35.39
C LEU A 21 4.40 -3.70 35.78
N VAL A 22 4.62 -3.96 37.07
CA VAL A 22 5.86 -4.58 37.57
C VAL A 22 5.67 -6.07 37.80
N LEU A 23 6.40 -6.88 37.04
CA LEU A 23 6.60 -8.29 37.31
C LEU A 23 7.70 -8.44 38.37
N VAL A 24 7.28 -8.78 39.58
CA VAL A 24 8.20 -9.06 40.69
C VAL A 24 8.95 -10.37 40.45
N ALA A 25 10.21 -10.41 40.85
CA ALA A 25 11.05 -11.60 40.72
C ALA A 25 10.36 -12.84 41.29
N ASP A 26 10.51 -13.96 40.59
CA ASP A 26 9.96 -15.28 40.96
C ASP A 26 8.42 -15.41 40.96
N SER A 27 7.68 -14.39 40.54
CA SER A 27 6.27 -14.57 40.17
C SER A 27 6.14 -15.42 38.90
N ASP A 28 5.00 -16.12 38.74
CA ASP A 28 4.75 -16.95 37.55
C ASP A 28 4.89 -16.15 36.25
N ALA A 29 4.34 -14.92 36.21
CA ALA A 29 4.46 -14.03 35.05
C ALA A 29 5.92 -13.60 34.77
N TYR A 30 6.72 -13.36 35.81
CA TYR A 30 8.15 -13.08 35.67
C TYR A 30 8.90 -14.28 35.09
N ILE A 31 8.63 -15.48 35.61
CA ILE A 31 9.26 -16.73 35.17
C ILE A 31 8.90 -17.01 33.71
N GLU A 32 7.63 -16.90 33.34
CA GLU A 32 7.15 -17.05 31.97
C GLU A 32 7.83 -16.03 31.04
N ARG A 33 7.89 -14.76 31.46
CA ARG A 33 8.51 -13.73 30.64
C ARG A 33 10.01 -13.94 30.47
N GLN A 34 10.72 -14.37 31.51
CA GLN A 34 12.13 -14.76 31.44
C GLN A 34 12.35 -15.99 30.54
N ALA A 35 11.43 -16.95 30.53
CA ALA A 35 11.52 -18.13 29.65
C ALA A 35 11.31 -17.78 28.17
N SER A 36 10.72 -16.62 27.87
CA SER A 36 10.35 -16.21 26.51
C SER A 36 11.46 -15.52 25.69
N TYR A 37 12.69 -15.40 26.20
CA TYR A 37 13.82 -15.00 25.33
C TYR A 37 14.06 -16.08 24.27
N TRP A 38 14.44 -15.67 23.07
CA TRP A 38 14.68 -16.61 21.97
C TRP A 38 15.90 -17.50 22.23
N ALA A 39 17.00 -16.91 22.68
CA ALA A 39 18.25 -17.61 22.91
C ALA A 39 18.39 -18.03 24.38
N ALA A 40 18.54 -19.33 24.63
CA ALA A 40 18.61 -19.91 25.97
C ALA A 40 19.81 -19.42 26.82
N ASN A 41 20.86 -18.92 26.18
CA ASN A 41 22.07 -18.41 26.83
C ASN A 41 22.02 -16.91 27.18
N VAL A 42 20.88 -16.25 26.93
CA VAL A 42 20.72 -14.80 27.14
C VAL A 42 20.17 -14.48 28.53
N PRO A 43 19.01 -15.01 28.97
CA PRO A 43 18.31 -14.46 30.12
C PRO A 43 19.17 -14.30 31.38
N LEU A 44 19.58 -13.06 31.67
CA LEU A 44 20.03 -12.64 32.99
C LEU A 44 18.83 -12.42 33.91
N ARG A 45 19.06 -12.42 35.23
CA ARG A 45 18.00 -12.30 36.24
C ARG A 45 17.87 -10.85 36.73
N PRO A 46 16.95 -10.03 36.18
CA PRO A 46 16.66 -8.69 36.70
C PRO A 46 15.93 -8.78 38.05
N THR A 47 15.97 -7.69 38.83
CA THR A 47 15.24 -7.58 40.10
C THR A 47 13.73 -7.49 39.88
N CYS A 48 13.32 -6.88 38.76
CA CYS A 48 11.95 -6.93 38.25
C CYS A 48 11.93 -6.60 36.75
N ILE A 49 10.79 -6.86 36.11
CA ILE A 49 10.50 -6.44 34.74
C ILE A 49 9.34 -5.46 34.81
N VAL A 50 9.46 -4.28 34.21
CA VAL A 50 8.35 -3.33 34.08
C VAL A 50 7.79 -3.39 32.67
N GLN A 51 6.47 -3.48 32.54
CA GLN A 51 5.78 -3.64 31.25
C GLN A 51 4.78 -2.50 30.99
N PRO A 52 5.27 -1.33 30.54
CA PRO A 52 4.41 -0.23 30.09
C PRO A 52 3.45 -0.66 28.98
N ARG A 53 2.29 -0.02 28.94
CA ARG A 53 1.21 -0.23 27.96
C ARG A 53 1.05 0.96 27.02
N THR A 54 1.53 2.14 27.42
CA THR A 54 1.42 3.39 26.67
C THR A 54 2.74 4.16 26.68
N THR A 55 2.89 5.10 25.75
CA THR A 55 4.04 6.02 25.71
C THR A 55 4.16 6.85 27.00
N ASP A 56 3.05 7.28 27.59
CA ASP A 56 3.06 8.01 28.87
C ASP A 56 3.58 7.15 30.03
N GLU A 57 3.23 5.86 30.07
CA GLU A 57 3.79 4.95 31.07
C GLU A 57 5.29 4.71 30.85
N VAL A 58 5.76 4.66 29.60
CA VAL A 58 7.20 4.62 29.30
C VAL A 58 7.89 5.89 29.80
N SER A 59 7.31 7.07 29.56
CA SER A 59 7.79 8.36 30.08
C SER A 59 7.94 8.33 31.60
N GLN A 60 6.88 7.96 32.32
CA GLN A 60 6.91 7.89 33.79
C GLN A 60 7.97 6.91 34.30
N VAL A 61 8.08 5.72 33.66
CA VAL A 61 9.10 4.73 34.01
C VAL A 61 10.50 5.30 33.80
N VAL A 62 10.75 6.01 32.70
CA VAL A 62 12.06 6.62 32.42
C VAL A 62 12.37 7.71 33.44
N GLU A 63 11.43 8.61 33.74
CA GLU A 63 11.62 9.68 34.73
C GLU A 63 11.97 9.11 36.12
N ILE A 64 11.28 8.06 36.56
CA ILE A 64 11.53 7.42 37.87
C ILE A 64 12.90 6.74 37.90
N LEU A 65 13.31 6.11 36.80
CA LEU A 65 14.51 5.29 36.75
C LEU A 65 15.77 6.06 36.36
N ALA A 66 15.65 7.23 35.72
CA ALA A 66 16.79 8.04 35.27
C ALA A 66 17.70 8.48 36.42
N ASP A 67 17.10 8.81 37.57
CA ASP A 67 17.82 9.22 38.79
C ASP A 67 18.10 8.05 39.77
N ALA A 68 17.66 6.84 39.42
CA ALA A 68 17.78 5.68 40.30
C ALA A 68 19.09 4.91 40.05
N ASP A 69 19.80 4.57 41.14
CA ASP A 69 20.98 3.71 41.06
C ASP A 69 20.62 2.29 40.58
N GLY A 70 21.26 1.84 39.51
CA GLY A 70 21.12 0.47 39.00
C GLY A 70 21.16 0.40 37.47
N LEU A 71 21.35 -0.80 36.94
CA LEU A 71 21.41 -1.02 35.49
C LEU A 71 20.00 -1.21 34.93
N LEU A 72 19.78 -0.68 33.73
CA LEU A 72 18.53 -0.83 32.97
C LEU A 72 18.78 -1.65 31.71
N ALA A 73 17.80 -2.46 31.34
CA ALA A 73 17.75 -3.14 30.05
C ALA A 73 16.46 -2.77 29.30
N LEU A 74 16.53 -2.70 27.98
CA LEU A 74 15.37 -2.48 27.12
C LEU A 74 15.05 -3.74 26.32
N ARG A 75 13.80 -4.19 26.40
CA ARG A 75 13.31 -5.38 25.71
C ARG A 75 12.10 -5.05 24.83
N SER A 76 12.19 -5.49 23.57
CA SER A 76 11.06 -5.65 22.63
C SER A 76 10.83 -7.16 22.42
N GLY A 77 11.13 -7.71 21.24
CA GLY A 77 10.89 -9.13 20.92
C GLY A 77 11.84 -10.17 21.55
N GLY A 78 12.91 -9.74 22.26
CA GLY A 78 13.79 -10.65 23.01
C GLY A 78 14.74 -11.52 22.16
N HIS A 79 15.07 -11.12 20.93
CA HIS A 79 15.74 -11.99 19.93
C HIS A 79 17.28 -11.81 19.81
N THR A 80 17.92 -10.92 20.58
CA THR A 80 19.40 -10.83 20.56
C THR A 80 19.98 -12.09 21.22
N GLN A 81 21.13 -12.58 20.76
CA GLN A 81 21.73 -13.88 21.14
C GLN A 81 22.79 -13.82 22.24
N TRP A 82 23.10 -12.65 22.80
CA TRP A 82 24.10 -12.51 23.86
C TRP A 82 23.51 -11.80 25.08
N ALA A 83 23.93 -12.25 26.27
CA ALA A 83 23.52 -11.70 27.56
C ALA A 83 24.00 -10.25 27.75
N GLY A 84 23.25 -9.46 28.51
CA GLY A 84 23.50 -8.05 28.76
C GLY A 84 23.12 -7.11 27.61
N SER A 85 22.27 -7.56 26.67
CA SER A 85 21.95 -6.82 25.45
C SER A 85 20.53 -6.25 25.41
N ASN A 86 19.60 -6.97 26.01
CA ASN A 86 18.19 -6.65 26.15
C ASN A 86 17.65 -7.19 27.49
N ASP A 87 18.57 -7.43 28.42
CA ASP A 87 18.40 -8.07 29.71
C ASP A 87 19.52 -7.60 30.67
N VAL A 88 19.31 -7.79 31.97
CA VAL A 88 20.22 -7.27 33.00
C VAL A 88 20.22 -8.15 34.25
N HIS A 89 21.34 -8.20 34.97
CA HIS A 89 21.43 -8.83 36.29
C HIS A 89 21.32 -7.78 37.39
N ASN A 90 20.48 -8.02 38.41
CA ASN A 90 20.28 -7.11 39.55
C ASN A 90 19.92 -5.66 39.15
N GLY A 91 19.13 -5.50 38.08
CA GLY A 91 18.63 -4.23 37.57
C GLY A 91 17.16 -4.35 37.15
N VAL A 92 16.68 -3.41 36.34
CA VAL A 92 15.30 -3.43 35.80
C VAL A 92 15.31 -3.62 34.30
N THR A 93 14.51 -4.57 33.81
CA THR A 93 14.20 -4.67 32.38
C THR A 93 12.92 -3.89 32.10
N ILE A 94 13.00 -2.86 31.26
CA ILE A 94 11.87 -2.18 30.65
C ILE A 94 11.45 -3.00 29.43
N ASP A 95 10.29 -3.62 29.49
CA ASP A 95 9.80 -4.55 28.49
C ASP A 95 8.55 -4.01 27.81
N LEU A 96 8.71 -3.63 26.55
CA LEU A 96 7.70 -2.99 25.73
C LEU A 96 6.67 -3.97 25.14
N GLY A 97 6.71 -5.25 25.54
CA GLY A 97 5.90 -6.33 24.99
C GLY A 97 4.38 -6.20 25.18
N ARG A 98 3.90 -5.21 25.95
CA ARG A 98 2.46 -4.91 26.11
C ARG A 98 1.96 -3.79 25.21
N MET A 99 2.86 -3.08 24.52
CA MET A 99 2.52 -2.09 23.49
C MET A 99 2.46 -2.82 22.15
N ILE A 100 1.31 -3.37 21.78
CA ILE A 100 1.16 -4.34 20.69
C ILE A 100 0.40 -3.84 19.46
N ASP A 101 -0.05 -2.57 19.47
CA ASP A 101 -0.90 -2.06 18.39
C ASP A 101 -0.12 -1.94 17.08
N VAL A 102 -0.70 -2.45 15.99
CA VAL A 102 -0.28 -2.20 14.62
C VAL A 102 -1.50 -1.66 13.87
N THR A 103 -1.39 -0.45 13.34
CA THR A 103 -2.46 0.19 12.57
C THR A 103 -1.95 0.61 11.21
N TYR A 104 -2.86 0.80 10.26
CA TYR A 104 -2.56 1.29 8.92
C TYR A 104 -3.49 2.43 8.53
N ASP A 105 -2.93 3.51 8.02
CA ASP A 105 -3.67 4.63 7.43
C ASP A 105 -3.49 4.65 5.91
N ALA A 106 -4.55 4.25 5.20
CA ALA A 106 -4.59 4.22 3.74
C ALA A 106 -4.47 5.62 3.09
N HIS A 107 -4.76 6.70 3.82
CA HIS A 107 -4.61 8.05 3.27
C HIS A 107 -3.14 8.48 3.20
N SER A 108 -2.39 8.25 4.28
CA SER A 108 -0.95 8.56 4.34
C SER A 108 -0.06 7.45 3.79
N GLY A 109 -0.57 6.23 3.65
CA GLY A 109 0.22 5.06 3.25
C GLY A 109 1.19 4.60 4.34
N LEU A 110 0.91 4.93 5.61
CA LEU A 110 1.77 4.63 6.75
C LEU A 110 1.16 3.55 7.64
N ALA A 111 1.98 2.55 7.97
CA ALA A 111 1.71 1.64 9.07
C ALA A 111 2.36 2.16 10.35
N SER A 112 1.58 2.30 11.42
CA SER A 112 2.06 2.69 12.74
C SER A 112 2.23 1.44 13.61
N LEU A 113 3.47 1.16 14.02
CA LEU A 113 3.86 -0.03 14.77
C LEU A 113 4.27 0.38 16.18
N GLN A 114 3.59 -0.14 17.20
CA GLN A 114 4.11 -0.12 18.57
C GLN A 114 5.31 -1.09 18.72
N PRO A 115 6.10 -0.96 19.80
CA PRO A 115 7.37 -1.68 19.95
C PRO A 115 7.28 -3.17 20.36
N GLY A 116 6.13 -3.62 20.87
CA GLY A 116 5.93 -4.96 21.41
C GLY A 116 5.84 -6.10 20.39
N PRO A 117 5.20 -5.94 19.22
CA PRO A 117 5.01 -7.02 18.24
C PRO A 117 6.32 -7.61 17.73
N LYS A 118 6.25 -8.87 17.33
CA LYS A 118 7.25 -9.51 16.47
C LYS A 118 6.81 -9.36 15.01
N TRP A 119 7.72 -9.57 14.06
CA TRP A 119 7.43 -9.35 12.64
C TRP A 119 6.30 -10.22 12.08
N ALA A 120 6.11 -11.44 12.59
CA ALA A 120 4.95 -12.25 12.22
C ALA A 120 3.64 -11.56 12.59
N ASP A 121 3.54 -11.01 13.80
CA ASP A 121 2.35 -10.31 14.28
C ASP A 121 2.05 -9.09 13.42
N VAL A 122 3.10 -8.31 13.07
CA VAL A 122 2.97 -7.14 12.20
C VAL A 122 2.42 -7.54 10.83
N TYR A 123 2.98 -8.57 10.19
CA TYR A 123 2.49 -9.01 8.89
C TYR A 123 1.06 -9.54 8.93
N PHE A 124 0.68 -10.29 9.98
CA PHE A 124 -0.69 -10.78 10.12
C PHE A 124 -1.69 -9.64 10.34
N GLN A 125 -1.34 -8.61 11.12
CA GLN A 125 -2.21 -7.44 11.29
C GLN A 125 -2.32 -6.62 9.99
N LEU A 126 -1.20 -6.36 9.31
CA LEU A 126 -1.21 -5.62 8.04
C LEU A 126 -1.87 -6.38 6.89
N LEU A 127 -1.95 -7.71 6.97
CA LEU A 127 -2.67 -8.52 5.99
C LEU A 127 -4.16 -8.17 5.92
N GLU A 128 -4.78 -7.72 7.02
CA GLU A 128 -6.16 -7.24 7.04
C GLU A 128 -6.37 -6.04 6.11
N HIS A 129 -5.31 -5.25 5.93
CA HIS A 129 -5.26 -4.10 5.04
C HIS A 129 -4.64 -4.41 3.68
N ARG A 130 -4.18 -5.66 3.46
CA ARG A 130 -3.49 -6.13 2.24
C ARG A 130 -2.24 -5.35 1.88
N VAL A 131 -1.60 -4.74 2.88
CA VAL A 131 -0.34 -4.01 2.71
C VAL A 131 0.81 -4.80 3.32
N CYS A 132 2.01 -4.53 2.82
CA CYS A 132 3.24 -5.03 3.40
C CYS A 132 4.24 -3.89 3.54
N VAL A 133 5.17 -4.04 4.49
CA VAL A 133 6.19 -3.04 4.82
C VAL A 133 7.57 -3.70 4.80
N THR A 134 8.63 -2.90 4.72
CA THR A 134 10.02 -3.36 4.73
C THR A 134 10.42 -3.90 6.11
N GLY A 135 9.92 -5.10 6.44
CA GLY A 135 10.06 -5.72 7.75
C GLY A 135 11.05 -6.88 7.84
N GLY A 136 11.04 -7.56 8.98
CA GLY A 136 11.92 -8.69 9.28
C GLY A 136 11.60 -9.93 8.46
N ARG A 137 12.64 -10.72 8.18
CA ARG A 137 12.53 -11.99 7.44
C ARG A 137 12.07 -13.15 8.32
N GLU A 138 12.49 -13.13 9.57
CA GLU A 138 12.17 -14.11 10.59
C GLU A 138 11.09 -13.51 11.49
N GLY A 139 10.01 -14.27 11.68
CA GLY A 139 8.79 -13.76 12.29
C GLY A 139 8.88 -13.51 13.80
N ASN A 140 9.82 -14.13 14.53
CA ASN A 140 10.01 -13.96 15.97
C ASN A 140 10.89 -12.76 16.35
N VAL A 141 11.55 -12.12 15.40
CA VAL A 141 12.32 -10.90 15.61
C VAL A 141 11.38 -9.74 15.99
N GLY A 142 11.72 -8.99 17.04
CA GLY A 142 10.94 -7.82 17.49
C GLY A 142 11.19 -6.57 16.64
N VAL A 143 10.17 -5.72 16.52
CA VAL A 143 10.17 -4.50 15.70
C VAL A 143 11.32 -3.54 16.06
N VAL A 144 11.44 -3.15 17.34
CA VAL A 144 12.41 -2.12 17.79
C VAL A 144 13.83 -2.50 17.45
N GLY A 145 14.25 -3.70 17.87
CA GLY A 145 15.63 -4.16 17.72
C GLY A 145 16.01 -4.37 16.25
N PHE A 146 15.04 -4.66 15.38
CA PHE A 146 15.26 -4.76 13.95
C PHE A 146 15.41 -3.38 13.30
N LEU A 147 14.44 -2.49 13.48
CA LEU A 147 14.42 -1.18 12.81
C LEU A 147 15.50 -0.24 13.32
N THR A 148 15.83 -0.26 14.61
CA THR A 148 16.88 0.63 15.16
C THR A 148 18.31 0.16 14.86
N ARG A 149 18.48 -1.06 14.33
CA ARG A 149 19.79 -1.64 13.99
C ARG A 149 19.97 -1.86 12.48
N GLY A 150 19.19 -1.15 11.67
CA GLY A 150 19.18 -1.30 10.22
C GLY A 150 18.02 -2.18 9.75
N GLY A 151 18.11 -3.48 10.00
CA GLY A 151 17.04 -4.42 9.70
C GLY A 151 17.06 -4.89 8.24
N ASN A 152 17.65 -6.06 7.98
CA ASN A 152 17.77 -6.58 6.63
C ASN A 152 16.49 -7.32 6.21
N SER A 153 15.72 -6.74 5.29
CA SER A 153 14.43 -7.27 4.80
C SER A 153 14.59 -8.15 3.56
N TYR A 154 13.53 -8.87 3.17
CA TYR A 154 13.43 -9.44 1.80
C TYR A 154 13.28 -8.33 0.76
N TYR A 155 12.71 -7.18 1.14
CA TYR A 155 12.56 -6.02 0.27
C TYR A 155 13.80 -5.12 0.20
N ALA A 156 14.91 -5.50 0.84
CA ALA A 156 16.05 -4.60 1.00
C ALA A 156 16.73 -4.20 -0.33
N GLY A 157 16.63 -5.04 -1.35
CA GLY A 157 17.10 -4.71 -2.70
C GLY A 157 16.27 -3.63 -3.40
N LEU A 158 15.03 -3.40 -2.97
CA LEU A 158 14.12 -2.41 -3.55
C LEU A 158 14.03 -1.13 -2.70
N HIS A 159 14.05 -1.28 -1.37
CA HIS A 159 13.70 -0.20 -0.44
C HIS A 159 14.79 0.13 0.57
N GLY A 160 15.99 -0.43 0.44
CA GLY A 160 17.02 -0.31 1.48
C GLY A 160 16.69 -1.09 2.74
N LEU A 161 17.42 -0.84 3.82
CA LEU A 161 17.17 -1.52 5.10
C LEU A 161 15.80 -1.11 5.69
N GLY A 162 15.25 -1.90 6.61
CA GLY A 162 13.98 -1.58 7.26
C GLY A 162 13.97 -0.20 7.92
N CYS A 163 15.10 0.22 8.49
CA CYS A 163 15.28 1.56 9.06
C CYS A 163 15.11 2.70 8.05
N ASP A 164 15.46 2.46 6.78
CA ASP A 164 15.42 3.49 5.74
C ASP A 164 13.98 3.89 5.43
N ASN A 165 13.04 2.98 5.68
CA ASN A 165 11.60 3.12 5.41
C ASN A 165 10.82 3.75 6.56
N VAL A 166 11.46 4.03 7.70
CA VAL A 166 10.78 4.69 8.83
C VAL A 166 10.65 6.19 8.55
N ALA A 167 9.41 6.64 8.38
CA ALA A 167 9.05 8.04 8.17
C ALA A 167 9.11 8.84 9.47
N ASN A 168 8.73 8.25 10.60
CA ASN A 168 8.72 8.91 11.90
C ASN A 168 8.95 7.91 13.05
N PHE A 169 9.75 8.33 14.05
CA PHE A 169 9.85 7.66 15.34
C PHE A 169 9.18 8.52 16.41
N GLU A 170 8.28 7.94 17.21
CA GLU A 170 7.90 8.50 18.50
C GLU A 170 8.87 7.97 19.56
N VAL A 171 9.50 8.87 20.31
CA VAL A 171 10.62 8.56 21.21
C VAL A 171 10.41 9.19 22.57
N VAL A 172 10.59 8.40 23.62
CA VAL A 172 10.73 8.88 25.00
C VAL A 172 12.22 9.11 25.29
N LEU A 173 12.57 10.36 25.61
CA LEU A 173 13.92 10.76 25.98
C LEU A 173 14.22 10.50 27.46
N ALA A 174 15.49 10.59 27.84
CA ALA A 174 15.95 10.32 29.20
C ALA A 174 15.32 11.23 30.28
N ASN A 175 14.82 12.40 29.89
CA ASN A 175 14.11 13.32 30.77
C ASN A 175 12.58 13.10 30.80
N GLY A 176 12.07 12.05 30.15
CA GLY A 176 10.64 11.77 30.02
C GLY A 176 9.99 12.37 28.78
N ASP A 177 10.60 13.37 28.12
CA ASP A 177 9.94 14.05 27.00
C ASP A 177 9.59 13.08 25.87
N ILE A 178 8.33 13.15 25.42
CA ILE A 178 7.81 12.40 24.28
C ILE A 178 7.94 13.29 23.04
N ILE A 179 8.78 12.89 22.10
CA ILE A 179 9.03 13.66 20.87
C ILE A 179 8.82 12.81 19.62
N ASN A 180 8.60 13.49 18.51
CA ASN A 180 8.62 12.90 17.17
C ASN A 180 9.92 13.27 16.46
N ALA A 181 10.62 12.25 15.94
CA ALA A 181 11.82 12.38 15.15
C ALA A 181 11.56 11.92 13.70
N ASN A 182 11.67 12.84 12.76
CA ASN A 182 11.46 12.63 11.32
C ASN A 182 12.32 13.59 10.49
N ALA A 183 12.13 13.60 9.17
CA ALA A 183 12.93 14.43 8.26
C ALA A 183 12.89 15.95 8.55
N THR A 184 11.85 16.44 9.23
CA THR A 184 11.61 17.88 9.48
C THR A 184 11.65 18.29 10.95
N SER A 185 11.66 17.33 11.88
CA SER A 185 11.66 17.55 13.32
C SER A 185 12.62 16.56 13.98
N HIS A 186 13.60 17.04 14.77
CA HIS A 186 14.66 16.21 15.37
C HIS A 186 15.34 15.26 14.35
N SER A 187 15.71 15.81 13.19
CA SER A 187 16.20 15.02 12.04
C SER A 187 17.57 14.38 12.27
N ASP A 188 18.37 14.95 13.17
CA ASP A 188 19.59 14.36 13.69
C ASP A 188 19.30 13.07 14.46
N LEU A 189 18.33 13.08 15.37
CA LEU A 189 17.86 11.91 16.10
C LEU A 189 17.21 10.88 15.16
N TRP A 190 16.40 11.32 14.19
CA TRP A 190 15.80 10.44 13.17
C TRP A 190 16.87 9.67 12.41
N THR A 191 17.97 10.34 12.03
CA THR A 191 19.11 9.71 11.37
C THR A 191 19.84 8.76 12.32
N ALA A 192 20.10 9.18 13.56
CA ALA A 192 20.83 8.39 14.55
C ALA A 192 20.11 7.09 14.92
N LEU A 193 18.77 7.10 14.99
CA LEU A 193 17.95 5.92 15.27
C LEU A 193 17.98 4.88 14.15
N LYS A 194 18.37 5.23 12.92
CA LYS A 194 18.49 4.31 11.78
C LYS A 194 19.81 3.53 11.78
N GLY A 195 20.08 2.80 12.87
CA GLY A 195 21.28 1.98 13.03
C GLY A 195 21.97 2.14 14.38
N GLY A 196 21.63 3.18 15.14
CA GLY A 196 22.24 3.47 16.42
C GLY A 196 21.68 2.70 17.62
N SER A 197 20.77 1.72 17.42
CA SER A 197 20.21 0.89 18.49
C SER A 197 19.51 1.75 19.57
N GLY A 198 19.33 1.24 20.78
CA GLY A 198 18.69 1.94 21.91
C GLY A 198 19.52 3.04 22.60
N ASN A 199 20.40 3.76 21.89
CA ASN A 199 21.31 4.74 22.51
C ASN A 199 20.69 6.11 22.80
N PHE A 200 19.56 6.45 22.16
CA PHE A 200 19.08 7.85 22.11
C PHE A 200 17.71 8.06 22.75
N GLY A 201 17.11 7.00 23.28
CA GLY A 201 15.77 7.03 23.85
C GLY A 201 15.03 5.71 23.60
N ILE A 202 13.82 5.61 24.14
CA ILE A 202 12.95 4.46 23.96
C ILE A 202 11.94 4.78 22.86
N VAL A 203 12.03 4.07 21.73
CA VAL A 203 11.05 4.24 20.64
C VAL A 203 9.74 3.53 21.00
N THR A 204 8.65 4.29 20.99
CA THR A 204 7.29 3.82 21.35
C THR A 204 6.33 3.73 20.17
N ARG A 205 6.70 4.29 19.01
CA ARG A 205 5.99 4.10 17.74
C ARG A 205 6.94 4.26 16.55
N PHE A 206 6.75 3.43 15.52
CA PHE A 206 7.38 3.55 14.22
C PHE A 206 6.29 3.78 13.17
N ASP A 207 6.38 4.85 12.41
CA ASP A 207 5.52 5.06 11.24
C ASP A 207 6.33 4.69 9.99
N ILE A 208 5.95 3.59 9.31
CA ILE A 208 6.68 3.00 8.17
C ILE A 208 5.82 3.06 6.90
N SER A 209 6.43 3.43 5.77
CA SER A 209 5.72 3.48 4.49
C SER A 209 5.40 2.07 3.96
N GLU A 210 4.21 1.90 3.40
CA GLU A 210 3.88 0.74 2.58
C GLU A 210 4.76 0.69 1.31
N GLY A 211 5.12 -0.50 0.87
CA GLY A 211 5.86 -0.70 -0.37
C GLY A 211 4.93 -1.10 -1.51
N ASP A 212 4.31 -0.13 -2.22
CA ASP A 212 3.56 -0.43 -3.46
C ASP A 212 4.27 0.11 -4.70
N ARG A 213 5.42 -0.52 -4.98
CA ARG A 213 6.34 -0.15 -6.08
C ARG A 213 5.65 -0.19 -7.45
N LEU A 214 4.61 -1.00 -7.65
CA LEU A 214 3.96 -1.14 -8.96
C LEU A 214 3.12 0.09 -9.33
N ALA A 215 2.43 0.69 -8.35
CA ALA A 215 1.71 1.94 -8.57
C ALA A 215 2.68 3.06 -8.96
N GLU A 216 3.81 3.19 -8.25
CA GLU A 216 4.86 4.17 -8.57
C GLU A 216 5.44 3.96 -9.96
N LEU A 217 5.81 2.71 -10.30
CA LEU A 217 6.37 2.39 -11.61
C LEU A 217 5.41 2.68 -12.77
N THR A 218 4.11 2.51 -12.55
CA THR A 218 3.08 2.86 -13.54
C THR A 218 3.04 4.37 -13.77
N VAL A 219 3.13 5.16 -12.70
CA VAL A 219 3.19 6.62 -12.78
C VAL A 219 4.46 7.09 -13.47
N ASP A 220 5.61 6.54 -13.10
CA ASP A 220 6.92 6.86 -13.68
C ASP A 220 6.96 6.52 -15.17
N PHE A 221 6.49 5.34 -15.56
CA PHE A 221 6.37 4.94 -16.96
C PHE A 221 5.52 5.96 -17.74
N THR A 222 4.35 6.31 -17.22
CA THR A 222 3.43 7.25 -17.87
C THR A 222 4.06 8.63 -18.06
N ASN A 223 4.81 9.11 -17.07
CA ASN A 223 5.52 10.39 -17.14
C ASN A 223 6.70 10.38 -18.12
N THR A 224 7.33 9.22 -18.31
CA THR A 224 8.54 9.08 -19.13
C THR A 224 8.29 8.47 -20.50
N ASN A 225 7.07 8.04 -20.83
CA ASN A 225 6.75 7.37 -22.09
C ASN A 225 7.13 8.18 -23.34
N HIS A 226 7.10 9.52 -23.27
CA HIS A 226 7.57 10.39 -24.36
C HIS A 226 9.03 10.16 -24.77
N LYS A 227 9.86 9.57 -23.89
CA LYS A 227 11.25 9.21 -24.18
C LYS A 227 11.39 7.90 -24.96
N ASN A 228 10.37 7.03 -24.88
CA ASN A 228 10.34 5.69 -25.47
C ASN A 228 8.95 5.44 -26.11
N PRO A 229 8.56 6.23 -27.14
CA PRO A 229 7.20 6.20 -27.71
C PRO A 229 6.82 4.88 -28.39
N GLU A 230 7.79 4.01 -28.65
CA GLU A 230 7.64 2.62 -29.12
C GLU A 230 7.12 1.67 -28.02
N THR A 231 7.06 2.12 -26.77
CA THR A 231 6.68 1.28 -25.63
C THR A 231 5.25 1.52 -25.15
N ALA A 232 4.61 0.44 -24.69
CA ALA A 232 3.31 0.46 -24.04
C ALA A 232 3.33 -0.41 -22.78
N PHE A 233 2.55 0.01 -21.78
CA PHE A 233 2.45 -0.64 -20.48
C PHE A 233 0.99 -0.75 -20.06
N ILE A 234 0.60 -1.84 -19.42
CA ILE A 234 -0.69 -1.98 -18.74
C ILE A 234 -0.45 -2.66 -17.40
N LEU A 235 -0.99 -2.09 -16.32
CA LEU A 235 -1.11 -2.78 -15.04
C LEU A 235 -2.51 -3.38 -14.94
N ASN A 236 -2.61 -4.68 -14.64
CA ASN A 236 -3.88 -5.39 -14.56
C ASN A 236 -3.97 -6.20 -13.26
N HIS A 237 -4.97 -5.87 -12.44
CA HIS A 237 -5.36 -6.66 -11.27
C HIS A 237 -6.56 -7.52 -11.68
N SER A 238 -6.38 -8.84 -11.68
CA SER A 238 -7.37 -9.74 -12.25
C SER A 238 -7.67 -10.93 -11.34
N TYR A 239 -8.94 -11.31 -11.28
CA TYR A 239 -9.36 -12.53 -10.62
C TYR A 239 -9.99 -13.49 -11.62
N ASN A 240 -9.54 -14.74 -11.59
CA ASN A 240 -10.14 -15.86 -12.29
C ASN A 240 -9.89 -17.13 -11.48
N ALA A 241 -10.96 -17.84 -11.11
CA ALA A 241 -10.85 -19.06 -10.31
C ALA A 241 -10.01 -20.16 -10.98
N ALA A 242 -9.87 -20.15 -12.31
CA ALA A 242 -9.00 -21.07 -13.04
C ALA A 242 -7.50 -20.78 -12.84
N SER A 243 -7.15 -19.56 -12.41
CA SER A 243 -5.78 -19.11 -12.21
C SER A 243 -5.35 -19.15 -10.73
N GLY A 244 -6.29 -19.27 -9.80
CA GLY A 244 -6.01 -19.36 -8.37
C GLY A 244 -7.17 -18.84 -7.51
N SER A 245 -6.97 -18.86 -6.19
CA SER A 245 -7.90 -18.25 -5.23
C SER A 245 -7.72 -16.74 -5.11
N ASP A 246 -6.56 -16.20 -5.51
CA ASP A 246 -6.14 -14.84 -5.22
C ASP A 246 -6.23 -13.94 -6.46
N VAL A 247 -6.20 -12.62 -6.25
CA VAL A 247 -6.06 -11.65 -7.33
C VAL A 247 -4.63 -11.72 -7.86
N LEU A 248 -4.49 -11.86 -9.18
CA LEU A 248 -3.21 -11.82 -9.86
C LEU A 248 -2.95 -10.41 -10.40
N VAL A 249 -1.78 -9.88 -10.09
CA VAL A 249 -1.28 -8.63 -10.63
C VAL A 249 -0.33 -8.92 -11.78
N ALA A 250 -0.68 -8.43 -12.96
CA ALA A 250 0.12 -8.57 -14.16
C ALA A 250 0.57 -7.19 -14.67
N HIS A 251 1.84 -7.07 -15.02
CA HIS A 251 2.31 -6.00 -15.89
C HIS A 251 2.43 -6.53 -17.33
N ILE A 252 1.82 -5.81 -18.27
CA ILE A 252 1.92 -6.11 -19.70
C ILE A 252 2.85 -5.06 -20.29
N VAL A 253 4.02 -5.49 -20.72
CA VAL A 253 5.04 -4.64 -21.35
C VAL A 253 5.12 -4.96 -22.85
N VAL A 254 5.13 -3.92 -23.68
CA VAL A 254 5.25 -4.05 -25.13
C VAL A 254 6.26 -3.05 -25.64
N ASP A 255 7.20 -3.52 -26.46
CA ASP A 255 8.11 -2.70 -27.26
C ASP A 255 7.93 -3.11 -28.72
N ILE A 256 7.53 -2.17 -29.58
CA ILE A 256 7.23 -2.46 -30.99
C ILE A 256 8.48 -2.49 -31.87
N ASP A 257 9.61 -2.00 -31.39
CA ASP A 257 10.92 -2.15 -32.05
C ASP A 257 11.50 -3.55 -31.82
N GLY A 258 10.94 -4.30 -30.87
CA GLY A 258 11.31 -5.68 -30.56
C GLY A 258 12.57 -5.78 -29.71
N THR A 259 12.93 -4.70 -29.01
CA THR A 259 14.07 -4.69 -28.08
C THR A 259 13.77 -5.62 -26.90
N ALA A 260 14.69 -6.55 -26.60
CA ALA A 260 14.45 -7.58 -25.58
C ALA A 260 14.38 -7.02 -24.15
N ASN A 261 15.16 -5.98 -23.84
CA ASN A 261 15.19 -5.30 -22.55
C ASN A 261 15.31 -3.79 -22.78
N PRO A 262 14.23 -3.10 -23.16
CA PRO A 262 14.28 -1.67 -23.39
C PRO A 262 14.38 -0.93 -22.06
N MET A 263 15.13 0.17 -22.07
CA MET A 263 15.36 1.00 -20.86
C MET A 263 14.07 1.48 -20.21
N ALA A 264 12.99 1.62 -20.99
CA ALA A 264 11.66 1.99 -20.49
C ALA A 264 11.12 1.03 -19.42
N PHE A 265 11.57 -0.24 -19.42
CA PHE A 265 11.10 -1.26 -18.50
C PHE A 265 12.16 -1.73 -17.51
N ASP A 266 13.34 -1.10 -17.43
CA ASP A 266 14.45 -1.55 -16.56
C ASP A 266 14.03 -1.73 -15.10
N GLU A 267 13.23 -0.82 -14.56
CA GLU A 267 12.73 -0.91 -13.19
C GLU A 267 11.52 -1.86 -13.06
N ILE A 268 10.68 -1.94 -14.10
CA ILE A 268 9.50 -2.82 -14.14
C ILE A 268 9.93 -4.29 -14.19
N LEU A 269 10.93 -4.63 -15.01
CA LEU A 269 11.45 -5.99 -15.19
C LEU A 269 12.26 -6.48 -13.98
N LYS A 270 12.60 -5.61 -13.03
CA LYS A 270 13.21 -5.97 -11.74
C LYS A 270 12.19 -6.41 -10.70
N VAL A 271 10.89 -6.14 -10.91
CA VAL A 271 9.85 -6.59 -10.01
C VAL A 271 9.77 -8.12 -10.05
N PRO A 272 9.90 -8.83 -8.91
CA PRO A 272 9.80 -10.28 -8.90
C PRO A 272 8.43 -10.74 -9.40
N VAL A 273 8.42 -11.73 -10.29
CA VAL A 273 7.19 -12.31 -10.84
C VAL A 273 7.10 -13.80 -10.56
N VAL A 274 5.88 -14.28 -10.35
CA VAL A 274 5.58 -15.72 -10.21
C VAL A 274 5.54 -16.43 -11.56
N LEU A 275 5.29 -15.69 -12.65
CA LEU A 275 5.26 -16.17 -14.02
C LEU A 275 5.81 -15.08 -14.94
N ASN A 276 6.75 -15.43 -15.82
CA ASN A 276 7.29 -14.54 -16.85
C ASN A 276 6.99 -15.10 -18.25
N ASP A 277 6.18 -14.38 -19.04
CA ASP A 277 5.85 -14.72 -20.44
C ASP A 277 6.41 -13.68 -21.44
N VAL A 278 7.27 -12.76 -20.99
CA VAL A 278 7.86 -11.74 -21.87
C VAL A 278 8.75 -12.41 -22.92
N SER A 279 8.41 -12.19 -24.18
CA SER A 279 9.13 -12.75 -25.32
C SER A 279 8.86 -11.96 -26.59
N THR A 280 9.79 -12.01 -27.54
CA THR A 280 9.60 -11.40 -28.87
C THR A 280 8.57 -12.20 -29.66
N ARG A 281 7.50 -11.53 -30.10
CA ARG A 281 6.41 -12.11 -30.89
C ARG A 281 5.99 -11.12 -31.97
N SER A 282 5.45 -11.60 -33.09
CA SER A 282 4.81 -10.71 -34.07
C SER A 282 3.52 -10.12 -33.49
N MET A 283 3.13 -8.92 -33.92
CA MET A 283 1.85 -8.33 -33.51
C MET A 283 0.65 -9.22 -33.86
N ALA A 284 0.72 -9.96 -34.97
CA ALA A 284 -0.30 -10.93 -35.34
C ALA A 284 -0.43 -12.05 -34.29
N ASN A 285 0.69 -12.63 -33.85
CA ASN A 285 0.68 -13.66 -32.81
C ASN A 285 0.29 -13.09 -31.44
N MET A 286 0.73 -11.87 -31.12
CA MET A 286 0.36 -11.18 -29.89
C MET A 286 -1.16 -10.95 -29.81
N SER A 287 -1.78 -10.52 -30.91
CA SER A 287 -3.24 -10.34 -30.99
C SER A 287 -4.01 -11.63 -30.78
N ALA A 288 -3.44 -12.77 -31.18
CA ALA A 288 -4.05 -14.09 -30.95
C ALA A 288 -3.88 -14.58 -29.50
N SER A 289 -2.85 -14.12 -28.78
CA SER A 289 -2.63 -14.49 -27.37
C SER A 289 -3.48 -13.71 -26.37
N TYR A 290 -4.04 -12.55 -26.77
CA TYR A 290 -4.85 -11.70 -25.90
C TYR A 290 -6.31 -11.64 -26.38
N ASN A 291 -7.05 -12.72 -26.14
CA ASN A 291 -8.46 -12.85 -26.51
C ASN A 291 -9.35 -12.85 -25.28
N LEU A 292 -10.40 -12.02 -25.29
CA LEU A 292 -11.43 -12.07 -24.25
C LEU A 292 -12.32 -13.31 -24.46
N PRO A 293 -12.81 -13.93 -23.36
CA PRO A 293 -13.70 -15.08 -23.44
C PRO A 293 -14.96 -14.76 -24.26
N ARG A 294 -15.37 -15.70 -25.12
CA ARG A 294 -16.65 -15.64 -25.82
C ARG A 294 -17.76 -16.27 -24.97
N HIS A 295 -19.01 -15.92 -25.29
CA HIS A 295 -20.21 -16.51 -24.68
C HIS A 295 -20.40 -16.23 -23.17
N GLN A 296 -19.82 -15.13 -22.66
CA GLN A 296 -20.02 -14.65 -21.29
C GLN A 296 -20.74 -13.30 -21.30
N GLN A 297 -21.47 -13.00 -20.24
CA GLN A 297 -22.00 -11.64 -20.00
C GLN A 297 -20.85 -10.72 -19.59
N GLN A 298 -20.91 -9.46 -19.98
CA GLN A 298 -19.86 -8.47 -19.76
C GLN A 298 -20.43 -7.20 -19.14
N VAL A 299 -19.76 -6.69 -18.11
CA VAL A 299 -20.06 -5.42 -17.46
C VAL A 299 -18.79 -4.60 -17.43
N TRP A 300 -18.77 -3.46 -18.12
CA TRP A 300 -17.58 -2.64 -18.29
C TRP A 300 -17.88 -1.24 -17.78
N PHE A 301 -16.97 -0.68 -17.00
CA PHE A 301 -16.98 0.72 -16.62
C PHE A 301 -15.59 1.29 -16.83
N SER A 302 -15.52 2.56 -17.21
CA SER A 302 -14.24 3.27 -17.29
C SER A 302 -14.31 4.66 -16.69
N LEU A 303 -13.17 5.10 -16.18
CA LEU A 303 -12.92 6.43 -15.64
C LEU A 303 -11.52 6.88 -16.07
N THR A 304 -11.29 8.18 -16.02
CA THR A 304 -9.99 8.77 -16.34
C THR A 304 -9.53 9.61 -15.17
N PHE A 305 -8.27 9.48 -14.81
CA PHE A 305 -7.70 10.14 -13.65
C PHE A 305 -6.36 10.77 -13.97
N LYS A 306 -5.96 11.78 -13.20
CA LYS A 306 -4.59 12.29 -13.21
C LYS A 306 -3.62 11.14 -12.90
N ASN A 307 -2.44 11.16 -13.50
CA ASN A 307 -1.42 10.12 -13.31
C ASN A 307 -0.83 10.13 -11.89
N ASP A 308 -1.49 9.49 -10.94
CA ASP A 308 -1.16 9.49 -9.51
C ASP A 308 -1.30 8.09 -8.89
N ALA A 309 -0.29 7.68 -8.12
CA ALA A 309 -0.20 6.34 -7.54
C ALA A 309 -1.31 6.08 -6.51
N ARG A 310 -1.82 7.12 -5.83
CA ARG A 310 -2.93 7.01 -4.87
C ARG A 310 -4.21 6.50 -5.52
N VAL A 311 -4.43 6.84 -6.80
CA VAL A 311 -5.60 6.35 -7.55
C VAL A 311 -5.47 4.86 -7.83
N ILE A 312 -4.28 4.41 -8.25
CA ILE A 312 -4.00 2.99 -8.51
C ILE A 312 -4.22 2.18 -7.24
N LYS A 313 -3.61 2.61 -6.13
CA LYS A 313 -3.79 2.00 -4.81
C LYS A 313 -5.25 1.89 -4.42
N LYS A 314 -6.00 3.00 -4.51
CA LYS A 314 -7.41 3.00 -4.12
C LYS A 314 -8.27 2.08 -4.99
N ALA A 315 -8.05 2.09 -6.29
CA ALA A 315 -8.76 1.23 -7.22
C ALA A 315 -8.42 -0.26 -7.02
N THR A 316 -7.16 -0.57 -6.68
CA THR A 316 -6.72 -1.91 -6.30
C THR A 316 -7.42 -2.38 -5.03
N GLU A 317 -7.39 -1.60 -3.94
CA GLU A 317 -8.11 -1.93 -2.69
C GLU A 317 -9.59 -2.24 -2.94
N LEU A 318 -10.28 -1.36 -3.68
CA LEU A 318 -11.70 -1.55 -3.94
C LEU A 318 -11.97 -2.77 -4.83
N HIS A 319 -11.10 -3.06 -5.80
CA HIS A 319 -11.21 -4.24 -6.66
C HIS A 319 -11.04 -5.53 -5.84
N ASP A 320 -10.12 -5.48 -4.91
CA ASP A 320 -9.81 -6.54 -3.98
C ASP A 320 -11.02 -6.85 -3.06
N ASP A 321 -11.73 -5.83 -2.60
CA ASP A 321 -12.98 -5.96 -1.84
C ASP A 321 -14.12 -6.48 -2.72
N LEU A 322 -14.27 -5.94 -3.93
CA LEU A 322 -15.22 -6.41 -4.93
C LEU A 322 -15.07 -7.92 -5.17
N VAL A 323 -13.86 -8.43 -5.39
CA VAL A 323 -13.61 -9.85 -5.62
C VAL A 323 -14.04 -10.69 -4.44
N ASN A 324 -13.76 -10.25 -3.21
CA ASN A 324 -14.16 -10.98 -2.01
C ASN A 324 -15.68 -11.02 -1.82
N GLU A 325 -16.36 -9.90 -2.07
CA GLU A 325 -17.82 -9.86 -2.06
C GLU A 325 -18.43 -10.78 -3.13
N LEU A 326 -17.87 -10.77 -4.34
CA LEU A 326 -18.35 -11.61 -5.45
C LEU A 326 -18.16 -13.10 -5.15
N LYS A 327 -17.07 -13.51 -4.49
CA LYS A 327 -16.86 -14.91 -4.06
C LYS A 327 -17.95 -15.41 -3.09
N ILE A 328 -18.58 -14.51 -2.34
CA ILE A 328 -19.66 -14.85 -1.40
C ILE A 328 -20.99 -15.00 -2.14
N VAL A 329 -21.26 -14.12 -3.11
CA VAL A 329 -22.60 -13.99 -3.71
C VAL A 329 -22.75 -14.66 -5.08
N LEU A 330 -21.63 -14.99 -5.75
CA LEU A 330 -21.61 -15.71 -7.03
C LEU A 330 -20.93 -17.07 -6.88
N PRO A 331 -21.33 -18.10 -7.66
CA PRO A 331 -20.62 -19.37 -7.67
C PRO A 331 -19.15 -19.19 -8.08
N ILE A 332 -18.24 -19.79 -7.30
CA ILE A 332 -16.81 -19.79 -7.63
C ILE A 332 -16.62 -20.41 -9.01
N GLY A 333 -15.90 -19.72 -9.89
CA GLY A 333 -15.66 -20.13 -11.28
C GLY A 333 -16.69 -19.61 -12.29
N ASN A 334 -17.81 -19.04 -11.85
CA ASN A 334 -18.78 -18.41 -12.76
C ASN A 334 -18.47 -16.95 -13.07
N PHE A 335 -17.41 -16.38 -12.49
CA PHE A 335 -17.04 -14.99 -12.76
C PHE A 335 -15.54 -14.79 -12.84
N SER A 336 -15.16 -13.72 -13.53
CA SER A 336 -13.82 -13.15 -13.53
C SER A 336 -13.90 -11.64 -13.51
N THR A 337 -12.84 -10.99 -13.03
CA THR A 337 -12.73 -9.53 -13.03
C THR A 337 -11.35 -9.10 -13.55
N GLN A 338 -11.29 -7.93 -14.18
CA GLN A 338 -10.04 -7.26 -14.57
C GLN A 338 -10.14 -5.78 -14.25
N CYS A 339 -9.20 -5.26 -13.48
CA CYS A 339 -9.04 -3.86 -13.13
C CYS A 339 -7.74 -3.38 -13.78
N LEU A 340 -7.89 -2.66 -14.89
CA LEU A 340 -6.78 -2.26 -15.76
C LEU A 340 -6.47 -0.77 -15.60
N PHE A 341 -5.18 -0.46 -15.57
CA PHE A 341 -4.64 0.90 -15.65
C PHE A 341 -3.82 1.03 -16.92
N GLN A 342 -4.27 1.93 -17.80
CA GLN A 342 -3.65 2.17 -19.10
C GLN A 342 -3.08 3.60 -19.12
N PRO A 343 -1.75 3.77 -19.19
CA PRO A 343 -1.10 5.04 -19.41
C PRO A 343 -1.66 5.79 -20.62
N MET A 344 -2.10 7.03 -20.38
CA MET A 344 -2.54 7.97 -21.40
C MET A 344 -1.70 9.26 -21.30
N PRO A 345 -0.45 9.23 -21.78
CA PRO A 345 0.38 10.43 -21.80
C PRO A 345 -0.18 11.46 -22.79
N THR A 346 0.10 12.74 -22.50
CA THR A 346 -0.26 13.88 -23.37
C THR A 346 0.23 13.72 -24.81
N LEU A 347 1.30 12.95 -25.02
CA LEU A 347 1.83 12.54 -26.33
C LEU A 347 0.74 12.02 -27.29
N PHE A 348 -0.28 11.31 -26.80
CA PHE A 348 -1.37 10.80 -27.63
C PHE A 348 -2.15 11.94 -28.29
N ALA A 349 -2.49 12.97 -27.51
CA ALA A 349 -3.18 14.15 -28.01
C ALA A 349 -2.29 14.97 -28.96
N GLU A 350 -0.99 15.09 -28.67
CA GLU A 350 -0.06 15.78 -29.57
C GLU A 350 0.01 15.11 -30.95
N HIS A 351 0.06 13.77 -31.00
CA HIS A 351 0.02 13.04 -32.26
C HIS A 351 -1.29 13.27 -33.02
N SER A 352 -2.42 13.33 -32.30
CA SER A 352 -3.72 13.66 -32.90
C SER A 352 -3.68 15.04 -33.54
N VAL A 353 -3.28 16.08 -32.80
CA VAL A 353 -3.20 17.47 -33.29
C VAL A 353 -2.29 17.57 -34.51
N ARG A 354 -1.10 16.95 -34.48
CA ARG A 354 -0.17 16.92 -35.63
C ARG A 354 -0.77 16.27 -36.89
N ARG A 355 -1.77 15.41 -36.74
CA ARG A 355 -2.44 14.69 -37.84
C ARG A 355 -3.81 15.27 -38.22
N GLY A 356 -4.11 16.50 -37.80
CA GLY A 356 -5.35 17.21 -38.13
C GLY A 356 -6.42 17.16 -37.04
N GLY A 357 -6.09 16.62 -35.86
CA GLY A 357 -6.98 16.54 -34.70
C GLY A 357 -8.05 15.45 -34.81
N ASN A 358 -8.80 15.25 -33.72
CA ASN A 358 -9.98 14.40 -33.68
C ASN A 358 -11.00 14.97 -32.68
N ILE A 359 -12.17 14.34 -32.59
CA ILE A 359 -13.29 14.84 -31.79
C ILE A 359 -13.25 14.44 -30.31
N LEU A 360 -12.25 13.65 -29.90
CA LEU A 360 -12.23 13.06 -28.57
C LEU A 360 -11.95 14.08 -27.46
N GLY A 361 -11.47 15.29 -27.79
CA GLY A 361 -11.20 16.35 -26.81
C GLY A 361 -10.01 16.08 -25.89
N LEU A 362 -9.23 15.01 -26.11
CA LEU A 362 -8.03 14.70 -25.33
C LEU A 362 -6.96 15.80 -25.39
N ASP A 363 -6.95 16.61 -26.43
CA ASP A 363 -6.10 17.79 -26.55
C ASP A 363 -6.42 18.89 -25.53
N GLN A 364 -7.59 18.84 -24.88
CA GLN A 364 -7.94 19.73 -23.77
C GLN A 364 -7.37 19.26 -22.44
N VAL A 365 -7.00 17.98 -22.32
CA VAL A 365 -6.36 17.40 -21.13
C VAL A 365 -4.85 17.70 -21.19
N LYS A 366 -4.36 18.55 -20.28
CA LYS A 366 -2.98 19.10 -20.34
C LYS A 366 -1.96 18.35 -19.50
N GLU A 367 -2.38 17.29 -18.84
CA GLU A 367 -1.56 16.46 -17.97
C GLU A 367 -1.63 15.00 -18.41
N ASN A 368 -0.65 14.21 -17.98
CA ASN A 368 -0.68 12.78 -18.25
C ASN A 368 -1.77 12.13 -17.37
N THR A 369 -2.49 11.18 -17.94
CA THR A 369 -3.60 10.52 -17.26
C THR A 369 -3.46 9.01 -17.27
N LEU A 370 -4.29 8.36 -16.46
CA LEU A 370 -4.51 6.92 -16.47
C LEU A 370 -5.96 6.68 -16.89
N LEU A 371 -6.15 5.81 -17.89
CA LEU A 371 -7.45 5.25 -18.21
C LEU A 371 -7.65 3.99 -17.38
N TRP A 372 -8.60 4.08 -16.46
CA TRP A 372 -9.03 2.96 -15.65
C TRP A 372 -10.19 2.24 -16.34
N LEU A 373 -10.08 0.93 -16.46
CA LEU A 373 -11.12 0.05 -16.98
C LEU A 373 -11.37 -1.09 -16.00
N LEU A 374 -12.61 -1.25 -15.57
CA LEU A 374 -13.04 -2.40 -14.79
C LEU A 374 -14.01 -3.25 -15.60
N VAL A 375 -13.63 -4.51 -15.78
CA VAL A 375 -14.40 -5.52 -16.48
C VAL A 375 -14.84 -6.58 -15.49
N GLY A 376 -16.13 -6.88 -15.48
CA GLY A 376 -16.71 -8.05 -14.85
C GLY A 376 -17.30 -8.99 -15.89
N SER A 377 -16.96 -10.27 -15.81
CA SER A 377 -17.50 -11.31 -16.66
C SER A 377 -18.29 -12.32 -15.86
N THR A 378 -19.46 -12.75 -16.34
CA THR A 378 -20.30 -13.78 -15.70
C THR A 378 -20.94 -14.73 -16.71
N GLN A 379 -21.52 -15.85 -16.25
CA GLN A 379 -22.14 -16.84 -17.14
C GLN A 379 -23.59 -16.49 -17.50
N THR A 380 -24.35 -15.94 -16.55
CA THR A 380 -25.78 -15.68 -16.71
C THR A 380 -26.14 -14.21 -16.56
N VAL A 381 -27.28 -13.82 -17.14
CA VAL A 381 -27.84 -12.44 -17.03
C VAL A 381 -28.04 -12.05 -15.57
N LYS A 382 -28.58 -12.94 -14.73
CA LYS A 382 -28.81 -12.68 -13.31
C LYS A 382 -27.50 -12.42 -12.54
N GLU A 383 -26.45 -13.20 -12.83
CA GLU A 383 -25.13 -12.94 -12.24
C GLU A 383 -24.54 -11.62 -12.76
N SER A 384 -24.80 -11.27 -14.03
CA SER A 384 -24.35 -10.00 -14.63
C SER A 384 -25.04 -8.79 -13.99
N GLU A 385 -26.29 -8.90 -13.57
CA GLU A 385 -26.99 -7.85 -12.81
C GLU A 385 -26.33 -7.61 -11.45
N VAL A 386 -25.96 -8.69 -10.74
CA VAL A 386 -25.22 -8.61 -9.48
C VAL A 386 -23.84 -7.98 -9.70
N MET A 387 -23.11 -8.45 -10.72
CA MET A 387 -21.81 -7.90 -11.11
C MET A 387 -21.90 -6.40 -11.41
N ARG A 388 -22.89 -5.99 -12.20
CA ARG A 388 -23.15 -4.57 -12.53
C ARG A 388 -23.40 -3.74 -11.30
N ALA A 389 -24.26 -4.18 -10.40
CA ALA A 389 -24.54 -3.44 -9.16
C ALA A 389 -23.26 -3.24 -8.31
N LYS A 390 -22.42 -4.27 -8.21
CA LYS A 390 -21.17 -4.24 -7.44
C LYS A 390 -20.10 -3.37 -8.09
N ILE A 391 -19.91 -3.47 -9.41
CA ILE A 391 -18.98 -2.63 -10.16
C ILE A 391 -19.44 -1.15 -10.13
N THR A 392 -20.74 -0.87 -10.24
CA THR A 392 -21.26 0.50 -10.10
C THR A 392 -20.92 1.08 -8.73
N ALA A 393 -21.09 0.31 -7.65
CA ALA A 393 -20.74 0.77 -6.30
C ALA A 393 -19.24 1.10 -6.18
N LEU A 394 -18.37 0.22 -6.69
CA LEU A 394 -16.94 0.44 -6.74
C LEU A 394 -16.58 1.70 -7.54
N LYS A 395 -17.10 1.81 -8.77
CA LYS A 395 -16.88 2.95 -9.67
C LYS A 395 -17.24 4.25 -8.98
N ASN A 396 -18.39 4.30 -8.30
CA ASN A 396 -18.84 5.50 -7.60
C ASN A 396 -17.94 5.85 -6.42
N ALA A 397 -17.50 4.86 -5.64
CA ALA A 397 -16.56 5.09 -4.53
C ALA A 397 -15.20 5.61 -5.02
N LEU A 398 -14.69 5.08 -6.14
CA LEU A 398 -13.45 5.54 -6.74
C LEU A 398 -13.58 6.97 -7.33
N GLU A 399 -14.69 7.26 -8.00
CA GLU A 399 -14.97 8.61 -8.51
C GLU A 399 -15.12 9.62 -7.36
N GLU A 400 -15.81 9.26 -6.27
CA GLU A 400 -15.92 10.11 -5.08
C GLU A 400 -14.55 10.41 -4.47
N PHE A 401 -13.72 9.38 -4.29
CA PHE A 401 -12.35 9.54 -3.80
C PHE A 401 -11.54 10.49 -4.69
N THR A 402 -11.52 10.25 -6.00
CA THR A 402 -10.71 11.05 -6.93
C THR A 402 -11.22 12.47 -7.09
N ARG A 403 -12.54 12.73 -7.00
CA ARG A 403 -13.08 14.10 -6.95
C ARG A 403 -12.68 14.82 -5.66
N ARG A 404 -12.72 14.14 -4.51
CA ARG A 404 -12.30 14.70 -3.21
C ARG A 404 -10.81 15.10 -3.20
N GLU A 405 -9.97 14.33 -3.87
CA GLU A 405 -8.52 14.55 -3.93
C GLU A 405 -8.07 15.43 -5.11
N ASP A 406 -8.99 15.98 -5.91
CA ASP A 406 -8.70 16.71 -7.16
C ASP A 406 -7.85 15.89 -8.17
N LEU A 407 -8.15 14.60 -8.28
CA LEU A 407 -7.48 13.65 -9.18
C LEU A 407 -8.38 13.17 -10.33
N ASN A 408 -9.66 13.53 -10.32
CA ASN A 408 -10.61 13.14 -11.36
C ASN A 408 -10.39 13.94 -12.65
N VAL A 409 -10.44 13.25 -13.81
CA VAL A 409 -10.45 13.89 -15.13
C VAL A 409 -11.77 13.54 -15.80
N ASP A 410 -12.59 14.55 -16.09
CA ASP A 410 -13.92 14.41 -16.69
C ASP A 410 -13.85 14.11 -18.20
N TRP A 411 -13.08 13.08 -18.57
CA TRP A 411 -12.97 12.52 -19.91
C TRP A 411 -13.32 11.03 -19.89
N GLN A 412 -14.10 10.57 -20.87
CA GLN A 412 -14.57 9.19 -20.93
C GLN A 412 -14.31 8.56 -22.29
N TYR A 413 -13.75 7.34 -22.29
CA TYR A 413 -13.45 6.64 -23.53
C TYR A 413 -14.64 5.81 -24.01
N LEU A 414 -15.26 6.23 -25.12
CA LEU A 414 -16.50 5.64 -25.65
C LEU A 414 -16.45 4.12 -25.85
N ASN A 415 -15.27 3.54 -26.10
CA ASN A 415 -15.14 2.09 -26.30
C ASN A 415 -15.25 1.28 -24.99
N TYR A 416 -15.05 1.89 -23.81
CA TYR A 416 -14.95 1.20 -22.52
C TYR A 416 -15.98 1.63 -21.49
N VAL A 417 -16.87 2.54 -21.85
CA VAL A 417 -17.91 3.00 -20.93
C VAL A 417 -19.09 2.05 -20.87
N ASP A 418 -19.80 2.11 -19.74
CA ASP A 418 -21.11 1.52 -19.61
C ASP A 418 -22.20 2.31 -20.36
N GLU A 419 -23.34 1.68 -20.64
CA GLU A 419 -24.52 2.35 -21.20
C GLU A 419 -25.08 3.48 -20.32
N THR A 420 -24.77 3.47 -19.03
CA THR A 420 -25.16 4.52 -18.08
C THR A 420 -24.27 5.76 -18.10
N GLN A 421 -23.14 5.72 -18.80
CA GLN A 421 -22.19 6.83 -18.91
C GLN A 421 -22.47 7.69 -20.15
N GLN A 422 -21.86 8.87 -20.25
CA GLN A 422 -22.11 9.85 -21.32
C GLN A 422 -20.80 10.30 -21.98
N PRO A 423 -20.13 9.43 -22.76
CA PRO A 423 -18.78 9.69 -23.23
C PRO A 423 -18.69 10.87 -24.19
N LEU A 424 -19.70 11.09 -25.03
CA LEU A 424 -19.69 12.19 -25.99
C LEU A 424 -19.73 13.56 -25.31
N GLU A 425 -20.44 13.69 -24.19
CA GLU A 425 -20.51 14.93 -23.42
C GLU A 425 -19.15 15.31 -22.83
N SER A 426 -18.30 14.32 -22.54
CA SER A 426 -16.95 14.52 -22.02
C SER A 426 -15.95 15.10 -23.02
N TYR A 427 -16.32 15.20 -24.31
CA TYR A 427 -15.41 15.68 -25.37
C TYR A 427 -15.35 17.21 -25.47
N GLY A 428 -16.13 17.91 -24.65
CA GLY A 428 -16.22 19.36 -24.61
C GLY A 428 -17.32 19.92 -25.51
N ASN A 429 -17.91 21.03 -25.07
CA ASN A 429 -19.10 21.62 -25.68
C ASN A 429 -18.93 21.95 -27.18
N GLU A 430 -17.75 22.44 -27.58
CA GLU A 430 -17.46 22.78 -28.97
C GLU A 430 -17.43 21.54 -29.87
N ASN A 431 -16.84 20.45 -29.39
CA ASN A 431 -16.77 19.18 -30.10
C ASN A 431 -18.17 18.54 -30.25
N VAL A 432 -18.98 18.57 -29.20
CA VAL A 432 -20.37 18.09 -29.26
C VAL A 432 -21.22 18.94 -30.23
N ALA A 433 -21.07 20.26 -30.19
CA ALA A 433 -21.75 21.15 -31.13
C ALA A 433 -21.32 20.87 -32.58
N PHE A 434 -20.04 20.62 -32.82
CA PHE A 434 -19.51 20.23 -34.12
C PHE A 434 -20.12 18.91 -34.60
N LEU A 435 -20.18 17.88 -33.75
CA LEU A 435 -20.81 16.59 -34.07
C LEU A 435 -22.27 16.76 -34.47
N ARG A 436 -23.05 17.55 -33.71
CA ARG A 436 -24.45 17.84 -34.04
C ARG A 436 -24.59 18.58 -35.38
N ALA A 437 -23.71 19.53 -35.67
CA ALA A 437 -23.71 20.26 -36.94
C ALA A 437 -23.38 19.33 -38.12
N VAL A 438 -22.41 18.42 -37.96
CA VAL A 438 -22.06 17.39 -38.96
C VAL A 438 -23.22 16.43 -39.17
N ALA A 439 -23.86 15.95 -38.11
CA ALA A 439 -25.04 15.10 -38.19
C ALA A 439 -26.17 15.78 -38.98
N LYS A 440 -26.49 17.05 -38.65
CA LYS A 440 -27.52 17.81 -39.38
C LYS A 440 -27.18 18.01 -40.87
N LYS A 441 -25.91 18.22 -41.19
CA LYS A 441 -25.43 18.44 -42.56
C LYS A 441 -25.46 17.17 -43.41
N HIS A 442 -25.09 16.03 -42.83
CA HIS A 442 -24.89 14.77 -43.58
C HIS A 442 -26.02 13.75 -43.40
N ASP A 443 -26.87 13.94 -42.39
CA ASP A 443 -28.06 13.14 -42.13
C ASP A 443 -29.27 14.08 -41.93
N SER A 444 -29.61 14.84 -42.99
CA SER A 444 -30.67 15.85 -42.94
C SER A 444 -32.06 15.28 -42.64
N THR A 445 -32.25 13.96 -42.80
CA THR A 445 -33.49 13.25 -42.44
C THR A 445 -33.44 12.66 -41.03
N GLY A 446 -32.27 12.71 -40.36
CA GLY A 446 -32.04 12.18 -39.03
C GLY A 446 -32.19 10.66 -38.96
N ILE A 447 -31.93 9.93 -40.05
CA ILE A 447 -32.14 8.48 -40.08
C ILE A 447 -31.26 7.75 -39.05
N PHE A 448 -30.01 8.18 -38.86
CA PHE A 448 -29.10 7.58 -37.90
C PHE A 448 -29.44 7.93 -36.46
N GLN A 449 -30.03 9.11 -36.24
CA GLN A 449 -30.45 9.52 -34.90
C GLN A 449 -31.78 8.88 -34.48
N ASN A 450 -32.67 8.57 -35.44
CA ASN A 450 -34.05 8.18 -35.13
C ASN A 450 -34.40 6.73 -35.48
N LYS A 451 -33.68 6.07 -36.40
CA LYS A 451 -33.98 4.70 -36.85
C LYS A 451 -32.93 3.66 -36.48
N PHE A 452 -31.68 4.09 -36.30
CA PHE A 452 -30.61 3.19 -35.89
C PHE A 452 -30.54 3.16 -34.37
N MET A 453 -30.37 1.96 -33.80
CA MET A 453 -30.07 1.79 -32.38
C MET A 453 -28.61 2.17 -32.16
N LEU A 454 -28.37 3.41 -31.75
CA LEU A 454 -27.07 3.91 -31.35
C LEU A 454 -26.94 3.83 -29.83
N PHE A 455 -25.76 3.43 -29.33
CA PHE A 455 -25.48 3.42 -27.90
C PHE A 455 -25.53 4.83 -27.29
N PHE A 456 -25.03 5.84 -28.02
CA PHE A 456 -25.00 7.24 -27.60
C PHE A 456 -25.44 8.16 -28.75
N PRO A 457 -26.75 8.43 -28.94
CA PRO A 457 -27.23 9.35 -29.96
C PRO A 457 -26.84 10.81 -29.65
N LEU A 458 -26.72 11.65 -30.68
CA LEU A 458 -26.36 13.08 -30.56
C LEU A 458 -27.57 14.00 -30.33
N ALA A 459 -28.78 13.45 -30.53
CA ALA A 459 -30.06 14.13 -30.62
C ALA A 459 -30.53 14.72 -29.28
#